data_AF-A0A653CFW2-F1
#
_entry.id   AF-A0A653CFW2-F1
#
_cell.length_a   1.000
_cell.length_b   1.000
_cell.length_c   1.000
_cell.angle_alpha   90.00
_cell.angle_beta   90.00
_cell.angle_gamma   90.00
#
_symmetry.space_group_name_H-M   'P 1'
#
loop_
_entity.id
_entity.type
_entity.pdbx_description
1 polymer ?
#
loop_
_entity_poly.entity_id
_entity_poly.type
_entity_poly.pdbx_seq_one_letter_code
_entity_poly.pdbx_strand_id
1 'polypeptide(L)'
;MQFENIARMNNWSNEEKACVLTSMLRDSAAAILENLRSSDLRDYDKITSALKLRFGDAHLTDLLHGQLHSRTHKAKEDLTTSA
;
A
#
# COMPACT_ATOMS: atom_id res chain seq x y z
N MET A 1 2.62 3.31 -10.77
CA MET A 1 1.85 2.88 -11.97
C MET A 1 0.97 1.63 -11.73
N GLN A 2 1.46 0.55 -11.11
CA GLN A 2 0.66 -0.67 -10.85
C GLN A 2 -0.47 -0.47 -9.81
N PHE A 3 -0.17 0.12 -8.64
CA PHE A 3 -1.16 0.41 -7.59
C PHE A 3 -2.32 1.26 -8.10
N GLU A 4 -2.02 2.36 -8.78
CA GLU A 4 -3.04 3.25 -9.32
C GLU A 4 -3.89 2.61 -10.41
N ASN A 5 -3.31 1.72 -11.23
CA ASN A 5 -4.08 0.96 -12.20
C ASN A 5 -5.04 -0.02 -11.52
N ILE A 6 -4.60 -0.74 -10.49
CA ILE A 6 -5.47 -1.66 -9.72
C ILE A 6 -6.57 -0.87 -9.02
N ALA A 7 -6.21 0.24 -8.37
CA ALA A 7 -7.17 1.11 -7.71
C ALA A 7 -8.20 1.66 -8.70
N ARG A 8 -7.77 2.04 -9.92
CA ARG A 8 -8.66 2.48 -10.99
C ARG A 8 -9.56 1.37 -11.51
N MET A 9 -9.02 0.15 -11.70
CA MET A 9 -9.80 -1.01 -12.15
C MET A 9 -10.86 -1.43 -11.13
N ASN A 10 -10.58 -1.24 -9.84
CA ASN A 10 -11.49 -1.57 -8.75
C ASN A 10 -12.32 -0.37 -8.27
N ASN A 11 -12.26 0.78 -8.95
CA ASN A 11 -12.93 2.02 -8.56
C ASN A 11 -12.69 2.45 -7.10
N TRP A 12 -11.50 2.21 -6.57
CA TRP A 12 -11.16 2.58 -5.19
C TRP A 12 -11.18 4.09 -5.00
N SER A 13 -11.90 4.52 -3.97
CA SER A 13 -11.88 5.88 -3.43
C SER A 13 -10.53 6.22 -2.78
N ASN A 14 -10.31 7.50 -2.49
CA ASN A 14 -9.06 7.96 -1.83
C ASN A 14 -8.84 7.28 -0.47
N GLU A 15 -9.93 7.10 0.28
CA GLU A 15 -9.93 6.39 1.56
C GLU A 15 -9.61 4.90 1.41
N GLU A 16 -10.16 4.24 0.40
CA GLU A 16 -9.85 2.83 0.14
C GLU A 16 -8.40 2.65 -0.29
N LYS A 17 -7.88 3.55 -1.14
CA LYS A 17 -6.46 3.56 -1.50
C LYS A 17 -5.58 3.73 -0.26
N ALA A 18 -5.94 4.65 0.63
CA ALA A 18 -5.23 4.88 1.89
C ALA A 18 -5.26 3.63 2.80
N CYS A 19 -6.44 3.03 2.98
CA CYS A 19 -6.62 1.83 3.79
C CYS A 19 -5.84 0.62 3.24
N VAL A 20 -5.90 0.39 1.93
CA VAL A 20 -5.15 -0.70 1.29
C VAL A 20 -3.65 -0.44 1.37
N LEU A 21 -3.21 0.79 1.11
CA LEU A 21 -1.80 1.16 1.19
C LEU A 21 -1.29 0.95 2.62
N THR A 22 -1.97 1.48 3.62
CA THR A 22 -1.59 1.30 5.05
C THR A 22 -1.57 -0.17 5.46
N SER A 23 -2.50 -0.98 4.97
CA SER A 23 -2.54 -2.44 5.20
C SER A 23 -1.43 -3.22 4.47
N MET A 24 -0.82 -2.63 3.44
CA MET A 24 0.33 -3.21 2.71
C MET A 24 1.67 -2.83 3.35
N LEU A 25 1.71 -1.74 4.11
CA LEU A 25 2.91 -1.34 4.82
C LEU A 25 3.14 -2.25 6.03
N ARG A 26 4.40 -2.67 6.22
CA ARG A 26 4.82 -3.47 7.36
C ARG A 26 6.11 -2.89 7.94
N ASP A 27 6.37 -3.19 9.20
CA ASP A 27 7.61 -2.86 9.92
C ASP A 27 7.91 -1.35 9.90
N SER A 28 9.01 -0.94 9.28
CA SER A 28 9.49 0.45 9.24
C SER A 28 8.47 1.42 8.63
N ALA A 29 7.67 0.97 7.66
CA ALA A 29 6.65 1.82 7.06
C ALA A 29 5.42 1.97 7.96
N ALA A 30 5.08 0.95 8.75
CA ALA A 30 4.00 1.03 9.74
C ALA A 30 4.34 2.01 10.88
N ALA A 31 5.61 2.04 11.31
CA ALA A 31 6.07 3.01 12.30
C ALA A 31 5.89 4.48 11.84
N ILE A 32 5.97 4.75 10.53
CA ILE A 32 5.69 6.09 9.99
C ILE A 32 4.19 6.40 10.09
N LEU A 33 3.34 5.41 9.82
CA LEU A 33 1.88 5.55 9.95
C LEU A 33 1.46 5.83 11.40
N GLU A 34 2.13 5.23 12.39
CA GLU A 34 1.88 5.50 13.80
C GLU A 34 2.21 6.94 14.21
N ASN A 35 3.11 7.61 13.47
CA ASN A 35 3.40 9.03 13.68
C ASN A 35 2.40 9.97 13.01
N LEU A 36 1.50 9.45 12.15
CA LEU A 36 0.47 10.22 11.47
C LEU A 36 -0.85 10.22 12.25
N ARG A 37 -1.67 11.24 12.04
CA ARG A 37 -3.02 11.23 12.63
C ARG A 37 -3.93 10.28 11.87
N SER A 38 -4.95 9.75 12.55
CA SER A 38 -5.98 8.91 11.93
C SER A 38 -6.77 9.62 10.81
N SER A 39 -6.84 10.95 10.81
CA SER A 39 -7.32 11.72 9.65
C SER A 39 -6.40 11.59 8.45
N ASP A 40 -5.09 11.67 8.68
CA ASP A 40 -4.07 11.63 7.64
C ASP A 40 -3.91 10.21 7.07
N LEU A 41 -4.18 9.19 7.89
CA LEU A 41 -4.22 7.77 7.48
C LEU A 41 -5.40 7.44 6.55
N ARG A 42 -6.37 8.35 6.40
CA ARG A 42 -7.46 8.22 5.42
C ARG A 42 -7.16 8.98 4.13
N ASP A 43 -6.10 9.78 4.12
CA ASP A 43 -5.65 10.55 2.98
C ASP A 43 -4.44 9.89 2.31
N TYR A 44 -4.68 9.29 1.14
CA TYR A 44 -3.64 8.63 0.36
C TYR A 44 -2.45 9.56 0.05
N ASP A 45 -2.74 10.83 -0.24
CA ASP A 45 -1.71 11.85 -0.53
C ASP A 45 -0.83 12.16 0.69
N LYS A 46 -1.43 12.20 1.88
CA LYS A 46 -0.69 12.43 3.13
C LYS A 46 0.21 11.25 3.46
N ILE A 47 -0.30 10.02 3.33
CA ILE A 47 0.47 8.80 3.54
C ILE A 47 1.63 8.72 2.56
N THR A 48 1.38 8.88 1.26
CA THR A 48 2.45 8.83 0.26
C THR A 48 3.47 9.93 0.45
N SER A 49 3.06 11.15 0.80
CA SER A 49 3.98 12.24 1.11
C SER A 49 4.88 11.93 2.32
N ALA A 50 4.31 11.40 3.40
CA ALA A 50 5.07 11.02 4.59
C ALA A 50 6.08 9.89 4.28
N LEU A 51 5.68 8.91 3.47
CA LEU A 51 6.56 7.83 3.05
C LEU A 51 7.67 8.32 2.12
N LYS A 52 7.37 9.21 1.16
CA LYS A 52 8.37 9.85 0.29
C LYS A 52 9.38 10.65 1.11
N LEU A 53 8.93 11.37 2.14
CA LEU A 53 9.82 12.14 3.00
C LEU A 53 10.80 11.23 3.76
N ARG A 54 10.35 10.05 4.20
CA ARG A 54 11.16 9.14 5.02
C ARG A 54 12.08 8.21 4.23
N PHE A 55 11.58 7.68 3.10
CA PHE A 55 12.26 6.67 2.30
C PHE A 55 12.75 7.18 0.94
N GLY A 56 12.25 8.32 0.48
CA GLY A 56 12.46 8.80 -0.89
C GLY A 56 11.47 8.19 -1.88
N ASP A 57 11.29 8.88 -3.01
CA ASP A 57 10.32 8.51 -4.06
C ASP A 57 10.66 7.15 -4.73
N ALA A 58 11.95 6.88 -4.94
CA ALA A 58 12.42 5.62 -5.52
C ALA A 58 12.08 4.43 -4.63
N HIS A 59 12.40 4.51 -3.34
CA HIS A 59 12.15 3.42 -2.40
C HIS A 59 10.65 3.21 -2.16
N LEU A 60 9.84 4.28 -2.18
CA LEU A 60 8.39 4.14 -2.10
C LEU A 60 7.84 3.36 -3.29
N THR A 61 8.33 3.65 -4.51
CA THR A 61 7.87 2.97 -5.72
C THR A 61 8.20 1.48 -5.68
N ASP A 62 9.43 1.12 -5.27
CA ASP A 62 9.84 -0.28 -5.07
C ASP A 62 9.03 -0.98 -3.98
N LEU A 63 8.76 -0.31 -2.86
CA LEU A 63 7.96 -0.85 -1.76
C LEU A 63 6.53 -1.16 -2.20
N LEU A 64 5.87 -0.21 -2.87
CA LEU A 64 4.52 -0.43 -3.42
C LEU A 64 4.52 -1.58 -4.44
N HIS A 65 5.55 -1.67 -5.28
CA HIS A 65 5.67 -2.73 -6.28
C HIS A 65 5.83 -4.11 -5.63
N GLY A 66 6.71 -4.24 -4.65
CA GLY A 66 6.96 -5.50 -3.93
C GLY A 66 5.77 -5.97 -3.09
N GLN A 67 5.10 -5.06 -2.39
CA GLN A 67 3.94 -5.42 -1.55
C GLN A 67 2.70 -5.82 -2.38
N LEU A 68 2.49 -5.20 -3.54
CA LEU A 68 1.45 -5.60 -4.49
C LEU A 68 1.69 -6.98 -5.08
N HIS A 69 2.95 -7.28 -5.40
CA HIS A 69 3.32 -8.60 -5.91
C HIS A 69 3.04 -9.67 -4.86
N SER A 70 3.36 -9.42 -3.59
CA SER A 70 3.08 -10.35 -2.49
C SER A 70 1.59 -10.68 -2.35
N ARG A 71 0.67 -9.70 -2.49
CA ARG A 71 -0.78 -9.98 -2.45
C ARG A 71 -1.27 -10.68 -3.72
N THR A 72 -0.80 -10.29 -4.90
CA THR A 72 -1.19 -10.92 -6.17
C THR A 72 -0.73 -12.37 -6.24
N HIS A 73 0.43 -12.69 -5.68
CA HIS A 73 0.92 -14.07 -5.56
C HIS A 73 0.20 -14.87 -4.49
N LYS A 74 -0.01 -14.32 -3.28
CA LYS A 74 -0.77 -15.02 -2.22
C LYS A 74 -2.20 -15.37 -2.62
N ALA A 75 -2.88 -14.52 -3.40
CA ALA A 75 -4.21 -14.82 -3.91
C ALA A 75 -4.21 -15.97 -4.94
N LYS A 76 -3.06 -16.25 -5.59
CA LYS A 76 -2.88 -17.37 -6.52
C LYS A 76 -2.34 -18.64 -5.85
N GLU A 77 -1.59 -18.51 -4.76
CA GLU A 77 -0.99 -19.66 -4.05
C GLU A 77 -1.98 -20.36 -3.10
N ASP A 78 -3.05 -19.68 -2.67
CA ASP A 78 -4.12 -20.30 -1.85
C ASP A 78 -5.07 -21.21 -2.67
N LEU A 79 -4.99 -21.18 -4.00
CA LEU A 79 -5.88 -21.94 -4.90
C LEU A 79 -5.38 -23.34 -5.26
N THR A 80 -4.19 -23.76 -4.79
CA THR A 80 -3.65 -25.10 -5.07
C THR A 80 -2.87 -25.67 -3.90
N THR A 81 -3.53 -25.98 -2.78
CA THR A 81 -3.11 -27.10 -1.92
C THR A 81 -4.33 -27.57 -1.13
N SER A 82 -5.11 -28.49 -1.69
CA SER A 82 -5.83 -29.57 -0.99
C SER A 82 -6.74 -30.30 -1.98
N ALA A 83 -6.20 -31.33 -2.64
CA ALA A 83 -6.88 -32.56 -3.02
C ALA A 83 -5.84 -33.55 -3.56
#